data_AF-D5BGR4-F1
#
_entry.id   AF-D5BGR4-F1
#
_cell.length_a   1.000
_cell.length_b   1.000
_cell.length_c   1.000
_cell.angle_alpha   90.00
_cell.angle_beta   90.00
_cell.angle_gamma   90.00
#
_symmetry.space_group_name_H-M   'P 1'
#
loop_
_entity.id
_entity.type
_entity.pdbx_description
1 polymer ?
#
loop_
_entity_poly.entity_id
_entity_poly.type
_entity_poly.pdbx_seq_one_letter_code
_entity_poly.pdbx_strand_id
1 'polypeptide(L)'
;MDDFNEVKLITGEFKPGEAEEILFSIIEDKIRFNSRQIFSYEERGIDGAERYNKRIEELQQSKDKIAAIINRSKAENKILSIESSIVIKEKPEITDN
;
A
#
# COMPACT_ATOMS: atom_id res chain seq x y z
N MET A 1 -26.55 -8.17 -5.24
CA MET A 1 -25.84 -6.89 -5.21
C MET A 1 -24.80 -7.10 -4.15
N ASP A 2 -23.53 -7.24 -4.51
CA ASP A 2 -22.48 -7.49 -3.53
C ASP A 2 -22.39 -6.26 -2.63
N ASP A 3 -22.72 -6.40 -1.35
CA ASP A 3 -22.54 -5.33 -0.37
C ASP A 3 -21.04 -5.16 -0.14
N PHE A 4 -20.46 -4.12 -0.77
CA PHE A 4 -19.09 -3.72 -0.54
C PHE A 4 -19.05 -2.70 0.59
N ASN A 5 -18.31 -3.03 1.64
CA ASN A 5 -17.99 -2.05 2.67
C ASN A 5 -16.78 -1.22 2.19
N GLU A 6 -17.04 0.03 1.79
CA GLU A 6 -16.00 0.98 1.40
C GLU A 6 -15.62 1.88 2.58
N VAL A 7 -14.34 1.93 2.91
CA VAL A 7 -13.80 2.77 3.99
C VAL A 7 -12.79 3.76 3.40
N LYS A 8 -13.06 5.06 3.54
CA LYS A 8 -12.14 6.13 3.14
C LYS A 8 -10.97 6.21 4.13
N LEU A 9 -9.74 6.16 3.61
CA LEU A 9 -8.52 6.29 4.41
C LEU A 9 -7.90 7.69 4.31
N ILE A 10 -7.83 8.22 3.10
CA ILE A 10 -7.26 9.54 2.82
C ILE A 10 -8.24 10.26 1.92
N THR A 11 -8.55 11.51 2.26
CA THR A 11 -9.34 12.41 1.43
C THR A 11 -8.92 13.83 1.77
N GLY A 12 -8.44 14.57 0.77
CA GLY A 12 -8.09 15.97 0.96
C GLY A 12 -7.11 16.51 -0.08
N GLU A 13 -6.78 17.78 0.10
CA GLU A 13 -5.76 18.47 -0.66
C GLU A 13 -4.51 18.68 0.20
N PHE A 14 -3.36 18.38 -0.38
CA PHE A 14 -2.09 18.35 0.35
C PHE A 14 -1.02 19.10 -0.44
N LYS A 15 -0.15 19.81 0.29
CA LYS A 15 1.12 20.26 -0.29
C LYS A 15 1.98 19.03 -0.60
N PRO A 16 2.90 19.12 -1.58
CA PRO A 16 3.76 17.99 -1.93
C PRO A 16 4.54 17.38 -0.76
N GLY A 17 4.98 18.16 0.22
CA GLY A 17 5.64 17.64 1.42
C GLY A 17 4.70 16.85 2.34
N GLU A 18 3.47 17.33 2.54
CA GLU A 18 2.45 16.65 3.36
C GLU A 18 2.00 15.34 2.69
N ALA A 19 1.80 15.38 1.36
CA ALA A 19 1.49 14.20 0.57
C ALA A 19 2.61 13.14 0.65
N GLU A 20 3.87 13.56 0.64
CA GLU A 20 5.02 12.67 0.75
C GLU A 20 5.02 11.94 2.08
N GLU A 21 4.87 12.66 3.18
CA GLU A 21 4.86 12.09 4.54
C GLU A 21 3.72 11.08 4.72
N ILE A 22 2.51 11.43 4.31
CA ILE A 22 1.33 10.58 4.45
C ILE A 22 1.46 9.33 3.56
N LEU A 23 1.80 9.48 2.29
CA LEU A 23 1.85 8.35 1.36
C LEU A 23 3.04 7.42 1.64
N PHE A 24 4.21 7.97 1.98
CA PHE A 24 5.38 7.15 2.27
C PHE A 24 5.24 6.41 3.59
N SER A 25 4.63 7.01 4.63
CA SER A 25 4.39 6.30 5.90
C SER A 25 3.56 5.03 5.69
N ILE A 26 2.50 5.10 4.87
CA ILE A 26 1.64 3.94 4.56
C ILE A 26 2.41 2.86 3.79
N ILE A 27 3.17 3.26 2.76
CA ILE A 27 3.96 2.29 1.97
C ILE A 27 5.02 1.63 2.84
N GLU A 28 5.73 2.40 3.65
CA GLU A 28 6.77 1.88 4.54
C GLU A 28 6.19 0.95 5.60
N ASP A 29 5.02 1.26 6.16
CA ASP A 29 4.31 0.36 7.07
C ASP A 29 3.96 -0.98 6.40
N LYS A 30 3.50 -0.94 5.14
CA LYS A 30 3.25 -2.16 4.38
C LYS A 30 4.54 -2.92 4.09
N ILE A 31 5.63 -2.26 3.71
CA ILE A 31 6.92 -2.93 3.49
C ILE A 31 7.38 -3.62 4.79
N ARG A 32 7.38 -2.88 5.92
CA ARG A 32 7.73 -3.42 7.24
C ARG A 32 6.89 -4.63 7.62
N PHE A 33 5.58 -4.60 7.36
CA PHE A 33 4.71 -5.76 7.58
C PHE A 33 5.18 -6.98 6.77
N ASN A 34 5.40 -6.83 5.47
CA ASN A 34 5.83 -7.94 4.61
C ASN A 34 7.22 -8.47 5.02
N SER A 35 8.17 -7.59 5.37
CA SER A 35 9.49 -8.01 5.87
C SER A 35 9.38 -8.86 7.15
N ARG A 36 8.52 -8.48 8.10
CA ARG A 36 8.27 -9.30 9.30
C ARG A 36 7.66 -10.66 8.97
N GLN A 37 6.80 -10.73 7.96
CA GLN A 37 6.22 -12.01 7.53
C GLN A 37 7.28 -12.91 6.90
N ILE A 38 8.15 -12.38 6.05
CA ILE A 38 9.29 -13.13 5.47
C ILE A 38 10.13 -13.72 6.59
N PHE A 39 10.57 -12.89 7.55
CA PHE A 39 11.35 -13.34 8.69
C PHE A 39 10.63 -14.45 9.47
N SER A 40 9.32 -14.31 9.72
CA SER A 40 8.54 -15.35 10.40
C SER A 40 8.42 -16.66 9.62
N TYR A 41 8.51 -16.65 8.29
CA TYR A 41 8.48 -17.85 7.46
C TYR A 41 9.85 -18.53 7.47
N GLU A 42 10.92 -17.74 7.32
CA GLU A 42 12.31 -18.20 7.37
C GLU A 42 12.65 -18.86 8.72
N GLU A 43 12.27 -18.24 9.84
CA GLU A 43 12.50 -18.79 11.19
C GLU A 43 11.80 -20.14 11.41
N ARG A 44 10.67 -20.37 10.73
CA ARG A 44 9.90 -21.62 10.83
C ARG A 44 10.32 -22.65 9.78
N GLY A 45 11.22 -22.29 8.86
CA GLY A 45 11.62 -23.15 7.74
C GLY A 45 10.46 -23.55 6.84
N ILE A 46 9.45 -22.69 6.69
CA ILE A 46 8.25 -22.97 5.88
C ILE A 46 8.29 -22.21 4.55
N ASP A 47 7.84 -22.87 3.50
CA ASP A 47 7.71 -22.26 2.17
C ASP A 47 6.54 -21.28 2.11
N GLY A 48 6.61 -20.36 1.15
CA GLY A 48 5.55 -19.38 0.86
C GLY A 48 5.89 -17.94 1.22
N ALA A 49 7.13 -17.65 1.60
CA ALA A 49 7.62 -16.27 1.81
C ALA A 49 7.67 -15.44 0.51
N GLU A 50 7.74 -16.09 -0.65
CA GLU A 50 7.87 -15.45 -1.97
C GLU A 50 6.78 -14.41 -2.25
N ARG A 51 5.53 -14.67 -1.82
CA ARG A 51 4.42 -13.72 -1.99
C ARG A 51 4.68 -12.37 -1.32
N TYR A 52 5.39 -12.37 -0.19
CA TYR A 52 5.74 -11.17 0.56
C TYR A 52 6.91 -10.43 -0.10
N ASN A 53 7.88 -11.16 -0.66
CA ASN A 53 8.96 -10.57 -1.47
C ASN A 53 8.41 -9.85 -2.69
N LYS A 54 7.57 -10.53 -3.47
CA LYS A 54 6.87 -9.92 -4.62
C LYS A 54 6.11 -8.67 -4.20
N ARG A 55 5.43 -8.72 -3.04
CA ARG A 55 4.68 -7.56 -2.56
C ARG A 55 5.58 -6.38 -2.17
N ILE A 56 6.76 -6.64 -1.61
CA ILE A 56 7.75 -5.58 -1.33
C ILE A 56 8.20 -4.91 -2.63
N GLU A 57 8.50 -5.68 -3.68
CA GLU A 57 8.89 -5.13 -4.98
C GLU A 57 7.80 -4.23 -5.58
N GLU A 58 6.54 -4.68 -5.57
CA GLU A 58 5.40 -3.88 -6.04
C GLU A 58 5.21 -2.58 -5.24
N LEU A 59 5.45 -2.62 -3.92
CA LEU A 59 5.38 -1.46 -3.04
C LEU A 59 6.53 -0.49 -3.31
N GLN A 60 7.74 -0.99 -3.58
CA GLN A 60 8.89 -0.15 -3.94
C GLN A 60 8.63 0.58 -5.27
N GLN A 61 8.14 -0.13 -6.28
CA GLN A 61 7.75 0.49 -7.55
C GLN A 61 6.64 1.53 -7.37
N SER A 62 5.70 1.30 -6.45
CA SER A 62 4.66 2.27 -6.13
C SER A 62 5.24 3.51 -5.45
N LYS A 63 6.21 3.33 -4.53
CA LYS A 63 6.93 4.44 -3.89
C LYS A 63 7.63 5.32 -4.92
N ASP A 64 8.32 4.72 -5.87
CA ASP A 64 9.05 5.44 -6.92
C ASP A 64 8.10 6.25 -7.83
N LYS A 65 6.95 5.67 -8.20
CA LYS A 65 5.91 6.38 -8.95
C LYS A 65 5.35 7.58 -8.19
N ILE A 66 5.07 7.42 -6.89
CA ILE A 66 4.58 8.51 -6.05
C ILE A 66 5.65 9.61 -5.93
N ALA A 67 6.91 9.24 -5.69
CA ALA A 67 8.02 10.18 -5.62
C ALA A 67 8.12 11.03 -6.90
N ALA A 68 8.00 10.40 -8.08
CA ALA A 68 8.02 11.11 -9.35
C ALA A 68 6.85 12.11 -9.49
N ILE A 69 5.63 11.72 -9.09
CA ILE A 69 4.44 12.60 -9.12
C ILE A 69 4.63 13.79 -8.18
N ILE A 70 5.09 13.54 -6.94
CA ILE A 70 5.31 14.58 -5.93
C ILE A 70 6.39 15.56 -6.40
N ASN A 71 7.52 15.06 -6.92
CA ASN A 71 8.60 15.91 -7.40
C ASN A 71 8.17 16.80 -8.57
N ARG A 72 7.37 16.27 -9.49
CA ARG A 72 6.76 17.07 -10.56
C ARG A 72 5.85 18.16 -9.99
N SER A 73 4.98 17.82 -9.04
CA SER A 73 4.10 18.80 -8.40
C SER A 73 4.85 19.87 -7.62
N LYS A 74 5.99 19.53 -6.97
CA LYS A 74 6.91 20.50 -6.34
C LYS A 74 7.47 21.48 -7.37
N ALA A 75 7.99 20.97 -8.50
CA ALA A 75 8.57 21.80 -9.55
C ALA A 75 7.55 22.76 -10.20
N GLU A 76 6.29 22.34 -10.27
CA GLU A 76 5.19 23.10 -10.87
C GLU A 76 4.40 23.95 -9.85
N ASN A 77 4.81 23.99 -8.57
CA ASN A 77 4.10 24.66 -7.48
C ASN A 77 2.61 24.27 -7.37
N LYS A 78 2.30 22.98 -7.56
CA LYS A 78 0.93 22.43 -7.49
C LYS A 78 0.65 21.79 -6.14
N ILE A 79 -0.62 21.84 -5.74
CA ILE A 79 -1.18 21.00 -4.68
C ILE A 79 -1.68 19.67 -5.24
N LEU A 80 -1.77 18.66 -4.39
CA LEU A 80 -2.21 17.31 -4.74
C LEU A 80 -3.55 17.02 -4.09
N SER A 81 -4.56 16.68 -4.89
CA SER A 81 -5.79 16.07 -4.38
C SER A 81 -5.59 14.56 -4.31
N ILE A 82 -5.80 13.97 -3.13
CA ILE A 82 -5.56 12.54 -2.87
C ILE A 82 -6.83 11.92 -2.29
N GLU A 83 -7.26 10.83 -2.90
CA GLU A 83 -8.36 9.99 -2.43
C GLU A 83 -7.90 8.53 -2.39
N SER A 84 -8.17 7.87 -1.27
CA SER A 84 -7.91 6.44 -1.09
C SER A 84 -9.03 5.80 -0.30
N SER A 85 -9.52 4.67 -0.78
CA SER A 85 -10.49 3.83 -0.08
C SER A 85 -10.07 2.37 -0.05
N ILE A 86 -10.46 1.67 1.02
CA ILE A 86 -10.40 0.21 1.11
C ILE A 86 -11.78 -0.32 0.73
N VAL A 87 -11.82 -1.24 -0.23
CA VAL A 87 -13.02 -1.99 -0.58
C VAL A 87 -12.90 -3.40 -0.01
N ILE A 88 -13.78 -3.75 0.92
CA ILE A 88 -13.82 -5.08 1.54
C ILE A 88 -14.88 -5.92 0.83
N LYS A 89 -14.48 -7.12 0.39
CA LYS A 89 -15.35 -8.11 -0.24
C LYS A 89 -15.30 -9.40 0.57
N GLU A 90 -16.42 -9.79 1.15
CA GLU A 90 -16.54 -11.10 1.82
C GLU A 90 -16.72 -12.17 0.75
N LYS A 91 -16.01 -13.29 0.90
CA LYS A 91 -16.19 -14.48 0.06
C LYS A 91 -16.42 -15.68 0.96
N PRO A 92 -17.34 -16.60 0.61
CA PRO A 92 -17.47 -17.85 1.35
C PRO A 92 -16.14 -18.59 1.31
N GLU A 93 -15.75 -19.15 2.45
CA GLU A 93 -14.63 -20.09 2.54
C GLU A 93 -15.06 -21.38 1.83
N ILE A 94 -14.64 -21.54 0.57
CA ILE A 94 -14.87 -22.78 -0.16
C ILE A 94 -13.81 -23.76 0.34
N THR A 95 -14.19 -24.63 1.28
CA THR A 95 -13.40 -25.79 1.64
C THR A 95 -13.62 -26.85 0.54
N ASP A 96 -12.68 -26.97 -0.38
CA ASP A 96 -12.63 -28.13 -1.27
C ASP A 96 -12.43 -29.39 -0.42
N ASN A 97 -13.41 -30.29 -0.45
CA ASN A 97 -13.40 -31.62 0.17
C ASN A 97 -12.93 -32.67 -0.85
#